data_AF-A0A6N8GSL2-F1
#
_entry.id   AF-A0A6N8GSL2-F1
#
_cell.length_a   1.000
_cell.length_b   1.000
_cell.length_c   1.000
_cell.angle_alpha   90.00
_cell.angle_beta   90.00
_cell.angle_gamma   90.00
#
_symmetry.space_group_name_H-M   'P 1'
#
loop_
_entity.id
_entity.type
_entity.pdbx_description
1 polymer ?
#
loop_
_entity_poly.entity_id
_entity_poly.type
_entity_poly.pdbx_seq_one_letter_code
_entity_poly.pdbx_strand_id
1 'polypeptide(L)' 'MKLSKDARRFLRLPLLVITLGAVIGAGAWIWNIASCCEGGANIGAGALFAIGLAMLAGGFLWALLIVLVGIQRKK' A
#
# COMPACT_ATOMS: atom_id res chain seq x y z
N MET A 1 -24.87 -4.58 1.83
CA MET A 1 -24.57 -4.02 0.49
C MET A 1 -23.76 -5.03 -0.33
N LYS A 2 -24.30 -5.62 -1.41
CA LYS A 2 -23.50 -6.48 -2.31
C LYS A 2 -22.74 -5.61 -3.31
N LEU A 3 -21.41 -5.52 -3.21
CA LEU A 3 -20.56 -4.97 -4.27
C LEU A 3 -20.81 -5.75 -5.57
N SER A 4 -20.95 -5.05 -6.71
CA SER A 4 -21.06 -5.69 -8.02
C SER A 4 -19.85 -6.60 -8.26
N LYS A 5 -20.00 -7.65 -9.09
CA LYS A 5 -18.87 -8.53 -9.46
C LYS A 5 -17.72 -7.71 -10.05
N ASP A 6 -18.03 -6.64 -10.77
CA ASP A 6 -17.04 -5.74 -11.38
C ASP A 6 -16.24 -4.97 -10.34
N ALA A 7 -16.89 -4.40 -9.31
CA ALA A 7 -16.20 -3.69 -8.23
C ALA A 7 -15.18 -4.57 -7.48
N ARG A 8 -15.49 -5.87 -7.32
CA ARG A 8 -14.55 -6.86 -6.75
C ARG A 8 -13.35 -7.12 -7.66
N ARG A 9 -13.53 -7.08 -8.97
CA ARG A 9 -12.43 -7.25 -9.93
C ARG A 9 -11.50 -6.04 -9.90
N PHE A 10 -12.07 -4.84 -9.82
CA PHE A 10 -11.32 -3.59 -9.69
C PHE A 10 -10.58 -3.47 -8.36
N LEU A 11 -11.08 -4.09 -7.28
CA LEU A 11 -10.41 -4.09 -5.97
C LEU A 11 -9.09 -4.89 -5.94
N ARG A 12 -8.82 -5.75 -6.93
CA ARG A 12 -7.60 -6.58 -6.93
C ARG A 12 -6.33 -5.75 -7.10
N LEU A 13 -6.36 -4.74 -7.98
CA LEU A 13 -5.21 -3.85 -8.21
C LEU A 13 -4.81 -3.04 -6.97
N PRO A 14 -5.70 -2.30 -6.28
CA PRO A 14 -5.32 -1.60 -5.07
C PRO A 14 -4.89 -2.56 -3.96
N LEU A 15 -5.47 -3.76 -3.88
CA LEU A 15 -5.01 -4.77 -2.92
C LEU A 15 -3.55 -5.19 -3.20
N LEU A 16 -3.19 -5.41 -4.47
CA LEU A 16 -1.82 -5.70 -4.86
C LEU A 16 -0.85 -4.56 -4.50
N VAL A 17 -1.25 -3.31 -4.76
CA VAL A 17 -0.46 -2.12 -4.40
C VAL A 17 -0.25 -2.04 -2.88
N ILE A 18 -1.30 -2.29 -2.09
CA ILE A 18 -1.21 -2.34 -0.63
C ILE A 18 -0.26 -3.44 -0.17
N THR A 19 -0.39 -4.67 -0.71
CA THR A 19 0.50 -5.77 -0.34
C THR A 19 1.95 -5.49 -0.69
N LEU A 20 2.20 -4.89 -1.86
CA LEU A 20 3.56 -4.52 -2.28
C LEU A 20 4.13 -3.41 -1.40
N GLY A 21 3.34 -2.39 -1.07
CA GLY A 21 3.72 -1.34 -0.13
C GLY A 21 4.05 -1.88 1.27
N ALA A 22 3.28 -2.86 1.76
CA ALA A 22 3.55 -3.52 3.04
C ALA A 22 4.87 -4.29 3.01
N VAL A 23 5.14 -5.05 1.94
CA VAL A 23 6.39 -5.80 1.77
C VAL A 23 7.59 -4.86 1.70
N ILE A 24 7.49 -3.77 0.91
CA ILE A 24 8.56 -2.77 0.79
C ILE A 24 8.80 -2.08 2.14
N GLY A 25 7.75 -1.64 2.83
CA GLY A 25 7.85 -1.00 4.13
C GLY A 25 8.47 -1.91 5.20
N ALA A 26 8.03 -3.16 5.27
CA ALA A 26 8.60 -4.14 6.20
C ALA A 26 10.06 -4.47 5.87
N GLY A 27 10.38 -4.67 4.58
CA GLY A 27 11.75 -4.92 4.13
C GLY A 27 12.69 -3.75 4.42
N ALA A 28 12.22 -2.51 4.20
CA ALA A 28 12.96 -1.31 4.54
C ALA A 28 13.21 -1.17 6.04
N TRP A 29 12.22 -1.51 6.88
CA TRP A 29 12.39 -1.50 8.34
C TRP A 29 13.41 -2.53 8.80
N ILE A 30 13.33 -3.78 8.30
CA ILE A 30 14.29 -4.85 8.60
C ILE A 30 15.69 -4.44 8.16
N TRP A 31 15.84 -3.88 6.95
CA TRP A 31 17.12 -3.42 6.44
C TRP A 31 17.70 -2.28 7.28
N ASN A 32 16.87 -1.33 7.71
CA ASN A 32 17.30 -0.27 8.62
C ASN A 32 17.83 -0.85 9.94
N ILE A 33 17.11 -1.80 10.55
CA ILE A 33 17.54 -2.47 11.79
C ILE A 33 18.87 -3.22 11.59
N ALA A 34 19.01 -3.98 10.50
CA ALA A 34 20.24 -4.68 10.19
C ALA A 34 21.43 -3.71 10.01
N SER A 35 21.19 -2.56 9.39
CA SER A 35 22.21 -1.52 9.16
C SER A 35 22.52 -0.72 10.44
N CYS A 36 21.62 -0.67 11.43
CA CYS A 36 21.85 0.04 12.69
C CYS A 36 23.06 -0.51 13.46
N CYS A 37 23.36 -1.80 13.33
CA CYS A 37 24.55 -2.40 13.94
C CYS A 37 25.87 -1.99 13.24
N GLU A 38 25.79 -1.47 12.00
CA GLU A 38 26.94 -1.01 11.21
C GLU A 38 27.23 0.50 11.37
N GLY A 39 26.46 1.19 12.23
CA GLY A 39 26.78 2.56 12.67
C GLY A 39 26.29 3.70 11.79
N GLY A 40 25.38 3.45 10.82
CA GLY A 40 24.86 4.49 9.93
C GLY A 40 23.34 4.47 9.79
N ALA A 41 22.72 5.66 9.86
CA ALA A 41 21.33 5.84 9.43
C ALA A 41 21.24 5.59 7.92
N ASN A 42 20.49 4.56 7.52
CA ASN A 42 20.43 4.14 6.12
C ASN A 42 19.38 4.98 5.38
N ILE A 43 19.83 6.03 4.68
CA ILE A 43 18.97 6.91 3.86
C ILE A 43 18.19 6.10 2.81
N GLY A 44 18.80 5.04 2.25
CA GLY A 44 18.14 4.14 1.30
C GLY A 44 16.97 3.39 1.93
N ALA A 45 17.14 2.91 3.16
CA ALA A 45 16.05 2.28 3.92
C ALA A 45 14.94 3.28 4.25
N GLY A 46 15.28 4.52 4.61
CA GLY A 46 14.29 5.59 4.82
C GLY A 46 13.48 5.90 3.55
N ALA A 47 14.13 5.99 2.39
CA ALA A 47 13.46 6.23 1.11
C ALA A 47 12.54 5.08 0.71
N LEU A 48 12.99 3.83 0.86
CA LEU A 48 12.16 2.66 0.60
C LEU A 48 10.95 2.59 1.55
N PHE A 49 11.14 2.94 2.82
CA PHE A 49 10.05 2.99 3.78
C PHE A 49 8.99 4.03 3.39
N ALA A 50 9.42 5.22 2.95
CA ALA A 50 8.53 6.27 2.45
C ALA A 50 7.77 5.83 1.18
N ILE A 51 8.44 5.13 0.26
CA ILE A 51 7.80 4.55 -0.93
C ILE A 51 6.74 3.51 -0.52
N GLY A 52 7.08 2.61 0.41
CA GLY A 52 6.14 1.62 0.94
C GLY A 52 4.89 2.26 1.55
N LEU A 53 5.07 3.32 2.35
CA LEU A 53 3.98 4.12 2.91
C LEU A 53 3.13 4.81 1.84
N ALA A 54 3.76 5.41 0.82
CA ALA A 54 3.05 6.05 -0.28
C ALA A 54 2.19 5.05 -1.06
N MET A 55 2.69 3.83 -1.28
CA MET A 55 1.94 2.75 -1.92
C MET A 55 0.78 2.27 -1.05
N LEU A 56 0.97 2.13 0.26
CA LEU A 56 -0.11 1.78 1.20
C LEU A 56 -1.23 2.84 1.18
N ALA A 57 -0.87 4.11 1.32
CA ALA A 57 -1.83 5.22 1.30
C ALA A 57 -2.53 5.33 -0.06
N GLY A 58 -1.78 5.27 -1.16
CA GLY A 58 -2.32 5.33 -2.51
C GLY A 58 -3.25 4.16 -2.85
N GLY A 59 -2.85 2.94 -2.49
CA GLY A 59 -3.67 1.75 -2.66
C GLY A 59 -4.95 1.80 -1.83
N PHE A 60 -4.88 2.29 -0.59
CA PHE A 60 -6.06 2.51 0.25
C PHE A 60 -7.02 3.56 -0.34
N LEU A 61 -6.50 4.71 -0.75
CA LEU A 61 -7.29 5.77 -1.40
C LEU A 61 -7.97 5.26 -2.68
N TRP A 62 -7.25 4.47 -3.47
CA TRP A 62 -7.82 3.88 -4.68
C TRP A 62 -8.93 2.87 -4.38
N ALA A 63 -8.74 1.98 -3.39
CA ALA A 63 -9.78 1.07 -2.93
C ALA A 63 -11.03 1.84 -2.45
N LEU A 64 -10.83 2.92 -1.69
CA LEU A 64 -11.90 3.79 -1.22
C LEU A 64 -12.69 4.40 -2.38
N LEU A 65 -12.01 4.93 -3.40
CA LEU A 65 -12.66 5.48 -4.59
C LEU A 65 -13.51 4.46 -5.32
N ILE A 66 -13.03 3.21 -5.48
CA ILE A 66 -13.81 2.14 -6.12
C ILE A 66 -15.07 1.84 -5.32
N VAL A 67 -14.96 1.78 -3.99
CA VAL A 67 -16.12 1.54 -3.11
C VAL A 67 -17.11 2.69 -3.21
N LEU A 68 -16.66 3.95 -3.13
CA LEU A 68 -17.51 5.13 -3.22
C LEU A 68 -18.24 5.20 -4.56
N VAL A 69 -17.54 5.02 -5.69
CA VAL A 69 -18.15 4.99 -7.03
C VAL A 69 -19.14 3.83 -7.15
N GLY A 70 -18.82 2.66 -6.60
CA GLY A 70 -19.71 1.51 -6.59
C GLY A 70 -20.99 1.72 -5.77
N ILE A 71 -20.93 2.53 -4.70
CA ILE A 71 -22.10 2.94 -3.91
C ILE A 71 -22.94 3.97 -4.66
N GLN A 72 -22.31 4.99 -5.25
CA GLN A 72 -23.01 6.05 -6.00
C GLN A 72 -23.78 5.49 -7.19
N ARG A 73 -23.24 4.52 -7.93
CA ARG A 73 -23.94 3.87 -9.06
C ARG A 73 -25.13 2.98 -8.65
N LYS A 74 -25.35 2.74 -7.36
CA LYS A 74 -26.49 1.97 -6.84
C LYS A 74 -27.62 2.85 -6.30
N LYS A 75 -27.38 4.16 -6.13
CA LYS A 75 -28.44 5.14 -5.88
C LYS A 75 -29.06 5.56 -7.20
#